data_AF-A0A2S8PV42-F1
#
_entry.id   AF-A0A2S8PV42-F1
#
_cell.length_a   1.000
_cell.length_b   1.000
_cell.length_c   1.000
_cell.angle_alpha   90.00
_cell.angle_beta   90.00
_cell.angle_gamma   90.00
#
_symmetry.space_group_name_H-M   'P 1'
#
loop_
_entity.id
_entity.type
_entity.pdbx_description
1 polymer ?
#
loop_
_entity_poly.entity_id
_entity_poly.type
_entity_poly.pdbx_seq_one_letter_code
_entity_poly.pdbx_strand_id
1 'polypeptide(L)' 'MAYTQLTETERYQISSLKTAGFSQLFIAESLKRSPSTISRELKRNQEV' A
#
# COMPACT_ATOMS: atom_id res chain seq x y z
N MET A 1 -4.41 -6.91 -20.22
CA MET A 1 -3.62 -7.32 -19.03
C MET A 1 -3.51 -6.09 -18.13
N ALA A 2 -4.30 -6.01 -17.07
CA ALA A 2 -4.20 -4.89 -16.13
C ALA A 2 -2.93 -5.09 -15.29
N TYR A 3 -2.06 -4.09 -15.25
CA TYR A 3 -0.83 -4.15 -14.48
C TYR A 3 -1.18 -4.39 -13.00
N THR A 4 -0.79 -5.56 -12.48
CA THR A 4 -1.15 -6.02 -11.12
C THR A 4 -0.19 -5.53 -10.05
N GLN A 5 0.95 -4.98 -10.46
CA GLN A 5 1.96 -4.44 -9.55
C GLN A 5 1.58 -3.02 -9.12
N LEU A 6 1.96 -2.67 -7.89
CA LEU A 6 1.87 -1.30 -7.42
C LEU A 6 2.82 -0.42 -8.24
N THR A 7 2.39 0.78 -8.60
CA THR A 7 3.28 1.79 -9.15
C THR A 7 4.18 2.34 -8.04
N GLU A 8 5.26 3.02 -8.42
CA GLU A 8 6.12 3.72 -7.46
C GLU A 8 5.34 4.78 -6.66
N THR A 9 4.43 5.49 -7.32
CA THR A 9 3.54 6.46 -6.68
C THR A 9 2.63 5.79 -5.65
N GLU A 10 2.02 4.64 -5.97
CA GLU A 10 1.19 3.92 -5.01
C GLU A 10 2.01 3.44 -3.81
N ARG A 11 3.23 2.93 -4.03
CA ARG A 11 4.12 2.54 -2.92
C ARG A 11 4.46 3.73 -2.02
N TYR A 12 4.76 4.89 -2.60
CA TYR A 12 5.01 6.11 -1.85
C TYR A 12 3.78 6.60 -1.07
N GLN A 13 2.58 6.49 -1.65
CA GLN A 13 1.33 6.80 -0.95
C GLN A 13 1.07 5.85 0.21
N ILE A 14 1.30 4.55 0.02
CA ILE A 14 1.16 3.52 1.08
C ILE A 14 2.09 3.84 2.26
N SER A 15 3.37 4.12 2.00
CA SER A 15 4.33 4.44 3.06
C SER A 15 3.96 5.74 3.77
N SER A 16 3.62 6.80 3.04
CA SER A 16 3.25 8.09 3.61
C SER A 16 1.99 8.00 4.48
N LEU A 17 0.95 7.30 4.01
CA LEU A 17 -0.29 7.11 4.77
C LEU A 17 -0.07 6.21 5.99
N LYS A 18 0.79 5.20 5.87
CA LYS A 18 1.13 4.35 7.02
C LYS A 18 1.87 5.14 8.10
N THR A 19 2.84 5.97 7.71
CA THR A 19 3.58 6.86 8.63
C THR A 19 2.65 7.89 9.27
N ALA A 20 1.63 8.37 8.56
CA ALA A 20 0.59 9.24 9.12
C ALA A 20 -0.39 8.53 10.09
N GLY A 21 -0.22 7.23 10.34
CA GLY A 21 -0.99 6.47 11.32
C GLY A 21 -2.30 5.86 10.78
N PHE A 22 -2.56 5.94 9.47
CA PHE A 22 -3.77 5.35 8.90
C PHE A 22 -3.76 3.82 8.94
N SER A 23 -4.95 3.23 9.05
CA SER A 23 -5.13 1.78 9.02
C SER A 23 -4.91 1.21 7.63
N GLN A 24 -4.47 -0.04 7.54
CA GLN A 24 -4.28 -0.73 6.26
C GLN A 24 -5.57 -0.77 5.43
N LEU A 25 -6.72 -0.93 6.09
CA LEU A 25 -8.03 -0.97 5.41
C LEU A 25 -8.34 0.36 4.74
N PHE A 26 -8.14 1.47 5.46
CA PHE A 26 -8.32 2.81 4.92
C PHE A 26 -7.41 3.07 3.71
N ILE A 27 -6.15 2.66 3.79
CA ILE A 27 -5.20 2.79 2.68
C ILE A 27 -5.66 1.98 1.46
N ALA A 28 -6.17 0.77 1.68
CA ALA A 28 -6.67 -0.10 0.63
C ALA A 28 -7.88 0.52 -0.10
N GLU A 29 -8.83 1.07 0.66
CA GLU A 29 -10.00 1.76 0.11
C GLU A 29 -9.60 3.03 -0.66
N SER A 30 -8.71 3.84 -0.08
CA SER A 30 -8.21 5.08 -0.69
C SER A 30 -7.53 4.84 -2.05
N LEU A 31 -6.71 3.78 -2.13
CA LEU A 31 -5.97 3.42 -3.35
C LEU A 31 -6.75 2.47 -4.27
N LYS A 32 -7.99 2.08 -3.92
CA LYS A 32 -8.79 1.08 -4.63
C LYS A 32 -8.02 -0.22 -4.87
N ARG A 33 -7.23 -0.65 -3.88
CA ARG A 33 -6.46 -1.89 -3.88
C ARG A 33 -7.03 -2.86 -2.86
N SER A 34 -6.70 -4.13 -3.00
CA SER A 34 -7.07 -5.11 -1.99
C SER A 34 -6.25 -4.90 -0.71
N PRO A 35 -6.85 -5.13 0.48
CA PRO A 35 -6.10 -5.08 1.74
C PRO A 35 -4.88 -6.02 1.75
N SER A 36 -4.97 -7.17 1.05
CA SER A 36 -3.86 -8.12 0.94
C SER A 36 -2.68 -7.57 0.12
N THR A 37 -2.93 -6.72 -0.89
CA THR A 37 -1.86 -6.03 -1.62
C THR A 37 -1.14 -5.02 -0.74
N ILE A 38 -1.89 -4.21 0.02
CA ILE A 38 -1.29 -3.26 0.97
C ILE A 38 -0.49 -3.99 2.05
N SER A 39 -1.01 -5.08 2.60
CA SER A 39 -0.31 -5.89 3.60
C SER A 39 1.03 -6.41 3.10
N ARG A 40 1.07 -6.96 1.87
CA ARG A 40 2.30 -7.44 1.24
C ARG A 40 3.32 -6.33 1.02
N GLU A 41 2.87 -5.15 0.61
CA GLU A 41 3.74 -3.99 0.42
C GLU A 41 4.31 -3.49 1.75
N LEU A 42 3.46 -3.35 2.77
CA LEU A 42 3.89 -2.94 4.10
C LEU A 42 4.90 -3.93 4.70
N LYS A 43 4.73 -5.23 4.47
CA LYS A 43 5.68 -6.24 4.91
C LYS A 43 7.03 -6.11 4.19
N ARG A 44 7.05 -5.87 2.87
CA ARG A 44 8.29 -5.64 2.12
C ARG A 44 9.06 -4.43 2.64
N ASN A 45 8.36 -3.37 3.02
CA ASN A 45 8.97 -2.14 3.54
C ASN A 45 9.46 -2.25 4.99
N GLN A 46 9.17 -3.35 5.71
CA GLN A 46 9.72 -3.61 7.06
C GLN A 46 11.04 -4.39 7.03
N GLU A 47 11.42 -4.97 5.89
CA GLU A 47 12.67 -5.72 5.73
C GLU A 47 13.86 -4.83 5.32
N VAL A 48 13.67 -3.50 5.36
CA VAL A 48 14.69 -2.47 5.05
C VAL A 48 14.99 -1.64 6.28
#